data_AF-Q4QCS5-F1
#
_entry.id   AF-Q4QCS5-F1
#
_cell.length_a   1.000
_cell.length_b   1.000
_cell.length_c   1.000
_cell.angle_alpha   90.00
_cell.angle_beta   90.00
_cell.angle_gamma   90.00
#
_symmetry.space_group_name_H-M   'P 1'
#
loop_
_entity.id
_entity.type
_entity.pdbx_description
1 polymer ?
#
loop_
_entity_poly.entity_id
_entity_poly.type
_entity_poly.pdbx_seq_one_letter_code
_entity_poly.pdbx_strand_id
1 'polypeptide(L)'
;MAAVAEHTHHLLRMFRHPRSQQLGAAEQLLGAYRVTLNVRGWWRSVVVDDYFPMTEGSSYMNCAHSHRDVRELRVPLLEKVYARMRGGYSNIITGNPLMALRDFTGWPCTRYDIAHFNDISVVSSSFASRLMRYDRYGFQVILHTAPRFDPDGMMLQTDVATSRAEMSLPSAAEASGRGACTEAGAVHGLLADMVYPVMRILRFNADSFYAELTLLQVRNPWGAIAAWKGKWRCGSRLWEQWPQIAAACDMQECLHRDGSGGMISSRHDLRDRCAAPPAPQTATTAAGATTTACACRRNQYIWVEWSGVYQHFSGCGVIFRLPLHHDYRVKGVFDTTCPSVWVRVSVAACTFIGAMLSMSDTVGDRSLAATDTEDASTYPLIMLTLAREEVGVLHVVRNSQADPDNPTTRFSFM
;
A
#
# COMPACT_ATOMS: atom_id res chain seq x y z
N MET A 1 0.22 -5.19 -2.03
CA MET A 1 -0.79 -6.01 -1.31
C MET A 1 -1.16 -5.45 0.06
N ALA A 2 -0.19 -5.09 0.91
CA ALA A 2 -0.49 -4.55 2.25
C ALA A 2 -1.36 -3.28 2.26
N ALA A 3 -1.25 -2.39 1.26
CA ALA A 3 -2.14 -1.23 1.13
C ALA A 3 -3.60 -1.64 0.89
N VAL A 4 -3.83 -2.69 0.11
CA VAL A 4 -5.18 -3.19 -0.19
C VAL A 4 -5.78 -3.92 1.02
N ALA A 5 -4.94 -4.57 1.82
CA ALA A 5 -5.37 -5.29 3.02
C ALA A 5 -5.96 -4.39 4.12
N GLU A 6 -5.64 -3.09 4.11
CA GLU A 6 -6.27 -2.09 4.97
C GLU A 6 -7.74 -1.81 4.59
N HIS A 7 -8.13 -2.18 3.37
CA HIS A 7 -9.50 -2.02 2.86
C HIS A 7 -10.18 -3.39 2.79
N THR A 8 -10.51 -3.97 3.95
CA THR A 8 -11.01 -5.35 4.05
C THR A 8 -12.21 -5.64 3.14
N HIS A 9 -13.16 -4.71 3.02
CA HIS A 9 -14.30 -4.89 2.11
C HIS A 9 -13.87 -5.04 0.64
N HIS A 10 -12.91 -4.22 0.19
CA HIS A 10 -12.37 -4.29 -1.16
C HIS A 10 -11.59 -5.59 -1.37
N LEU A 11 -10.69 -5.93 -0.43
CA LEU A 11 -9.94 -7.17 -0.48
C LEU A 11 -10.88 -8.38 -0.60
N LEU A 12 -11.89 -8.48 0.28
CA LEU A 12 -12.85 -9.58 0.25
C LEU A 12 -13.64 -9.65 -1.06
N ARG A 13 -14.00 -8.50 -1.65
CA ARG A 13 -14.69 -8.44 -2.94
C ARG A 13 -13.85 -9.08 -4.06
N MET A 14 -12.52 -8.96 -4.02
CA MET A 14 -11.64 -9.59 -5.02
C MET A 14 -11.76 -11.12 -5.02
N PHE A 15 -12.03 -11.75 -3.87
CA PHE A 15 -12.17 -13.21 -3.73
C PHE A 15 -13.61 -13.71 -3.85
N ARG A 16 -14.60 -12.83 -4.05
CA ARG A 16 -16.00 -13.24 -4.18
C ARG A 16 -16.26 -13.86 -5.55
N HIS A 17 -17.00 -14.94 -5.56
CA HIS A 17 -17.52 -15.52 -6.80
C HIS A 17 -18.59 -14.57 -7.39
N PRO A 18 -18.59 -14.28 -8.70
CA PRO A 18 -19.45 -13.27 -9.32
C PRO A 18 -20.95 -13.62 -9.32
N ARG A 19 -21.29 -14.91 -9.26
CA ARG A 19 -22.69 -15.40 -9.28
C ARG A 19 -23.25 -15.80 -7.91
N SER A 20 -22.58 -16.71 -7.20
CA SER A 20 -23.06 -17.23 -5.91
C SER A 20 -21.90 -17.61 -4.99
N GLN A 21 -22.08 -17.36 -3.69
CA GLN A 21 -21.16 -17.82 -2.65
C GLN A 21 -21.03 -19.35 -2.61
N GLN A 22 -22.10 -20.09 -2.91
CA GLN A 22 -22.11 -21.56 -2.89
C GLN A 22 -21.19 -22.13 -3.98
N LEU A 23 -21.18 -21.51 -5.17
CA LEU A 23 -20.27 -21.89 -6.25
C LEU A 23 -18.81 -21.62 -5.85
N GLY A 24 -18.54 -20.49 -5.20
CA GLY A 24 -17.20 -20.20 -4.67
C GLY A 24 -16.75 -21.21 -3.62
N ALA A 25 -17.65 -21.69 -2.75
CA ALA A 25 -17.34 -22.74 -1.79
C ALA A 25 -17.07 -24.10 -2.49
N ALA A 26 -17.83 -24.43 -3.53
CA ALA A 26 -17.61 -25.63 -4.33
C ALA A 26 -16.26 -25.59 -5.08
N GLU A 27 -15.86 -24.43 -5.61
CA GLU A 27 -14.52 -24.24 -6.19
C GLU A 27 -13.42 -24.53 -5.15
N GLN A 28 -13.56 -23.97 -3.94
CA GLN A 28 -12.57 -24.14 -2.86
C GLN A 28 -12.45 -25.60 -2.39
N LEU A 29 -13.56 -26.35 -2.36
CA LEU A 29 -13.54 -27.78 -2.02
C LEU A 29 -12.75 -28.63 -3.03
N LEU A 30 -12.57 -28.14 -4.25
CA LEU A 30 -11.78 -28.77 -5.30
C LEU A 30 -10.33 -28.23 -5.36
N GLY A 31 -9.91 -27.42 -4.40
CA GLY A 31 -8.60 -26.75 -4.41
C GLY A 31 -8.50 -25.61 -5.44
N ALA A 32 -9.64 -25.13 -5.97
CA ALA A 32 -9.68 -24.05 -6.94
C ALA A 32 -10.08 -22.72 -6.27
N TYR A 33 -9.27 -21.69 -6.49
CA TYR A 33 -9.42 -20.39 -5.86
C TYR A 33 -9.54 -19.29 -6.89
N ARG A 34 -10.51 -18.39 -6.67
CA ARG A 34 -10.82 -17.30 -7.60
C ARG A 34 -10.37 -15.96 -7.03
N VAL A 35 -9.71 -15.16 -7.88
CA VAL A 35 -9.39 -13.76 -7.59
C VAL A 35 -9.76 -12.91 -8.79
N THR A 36 -10.38 -11.76 -8.52
CA THR A 36 -10.84 -10.80 -9.52
C THR A 36 -9.97 -9.54 -9.47
N LEU A 37 -9.27 -9.26 -10.57
CA LEU A 37 -8.37 -8.11 -10.73
C LEU A 37 -8.81 -7.22 -11.89
N ASN A 38 -8.44 -5.95 -11.84
CA ASN A 38 -8.67 -4.97 -12.89
C ASN A 38 -7.49 -4.90 -13.86
N VAL A 39 -7.41 -5.82 -14.81
CA VAL A 39 -6.29 -5.85 -15.76
C VAL A 39 -6.61 -5.03 -16.99
N ARG A 40 -5.73 -4.05 -17.27
CA ARG A 40 -5.84 -3.13 -18.41
C ARG A 40 -7.19 -2.42 -18.47
N GLY A 41 -7.68 -2.02 -17.30
CA GLY A 41 -8.97 -1.34 -17.20
C GLY A 41 -10.17 -2.27 -17.33
N TRP A 42 -10.04 -3.60 -17.17
CA TRP A 42 -11.18 -4.53 -17.18
C TRP A 42 -11.12 -5.51 -16.01
N TRP A 43 -12.25 -5.69 -15.32
CA TRP A 43 -12.37 -6.68 -14.25
C TRP A 43 -12.40 -8.09 -14.81
N ARG A 44 -11.42 -8.92 -14.42
CA ARG A 44 -11.27 -10.31 -14.86
C ARG A 44 -11.13 -11.21 -13.65
N SER A 45 -11.97 -12.23 -13.57
CA SER A 45 -11.86 -13.29 -12.57
C SER A 45 -10.96 -14.42 -13.08
N VAL A 46 -9.90 -14.72 -12.36
CA VAL A 46 -8.95 -15.79 -12.67
C VAL A 46 -9.08 -16.87 -11.60
N VAL A 47 -9.06 -18.13 -12.03
CA VAL A 47 -9.05 -19.29 -11.14
C VAL A 47 -7.66 -19.91 -11.16
N VAL A 48 -7.13 -20.22 -9.98
CA VAL A 48 -5.85 -20.89 -9.78
C VAL A 48 -6.01 -22.01 -8.77
N ASP A 49 -5.17 -23.03 -8.87
CA ASP A 49 -5.01 -24.07 -7.87
C ASP A 49 -4.23 -23.56 -6.63
N ASP A 50 -4.04 -24.43 -5.64
CA ASP A 50 -3.29 -24.20 -4.40
C ASP A 50 -1.84 -24.71 -4.41
N TYR A 51 -1.27 -25.04 -5.57
CA TYR A 51 0.15 -25.36 -5.67
C TYR A 51 0.99 -24.08 -5.69
N PHE A 52 1.89 -23.91 -4.74
CA PHE A 52 2.76 -22.73 -4.65
C PHE A 52 4.23 -23.09 -4.80
N PRO A 53 5.06 -22.19 -5.36
CA PRO A 53 6.50 -22.38 -5.39
C PRO A 53 7.06 -22.50 -3.96
N MET A 54 7.84 -23.54 -3.71
CA MET A 54 8.58 -23.75 -2.46
C MET A 54 10.03 -24.07 -2.79
N THR A 55 10.96 -23.60 -1.96
CA THR A 55 12.35 -24.04 -2.04
C THR A 55 12.46 -25.43 -1.41
N GLU A 56 13.25 -26.30 -2.00
CA GLU A 56 13.55 -27.61 -1.42
C GLU A 56 14.12 -27.45 -0.01
N GLY A 57 13.53 -28.16 0.97
CA GLY A 57 13.91 -28.06 2.38
C GLY A 57 13.37 -26.81 3.13
N SER A 58 12.61 -25.93 2.48
CA SER A 58 11.96 -24.80 3.13
C SER A 58 10.59 -25.19 3.70
N SER A 59 10.29 -24.74 4.92
CA SER A 59 8.94 -24.82 5.51
C SER A 59 8.03 -23.64 5.09
N TYR A 60 8.56 -22.72 4.28
CA TYR A 60 7.86 -21.51 3.84
C TYR A 60 7.76 -21.44 2.31
N MET A 61 6.70 -20.77 1.86
CA MET A 61 6.42 -20.55 0.45
C MET A 61 7.37 -19.47 -0.11
N ASN A 62 7.87 -19.65 -1.33
CA ASN A 62 8.71 -18.66 -2.04
C ASN A 62 7.86 -17.52 -2.67
N CYS A 63 6.76 -17.18 -2.02
CA CYS A 63 5.81 -16.17 -2.46
C CYS A 63 5.33 -15.40 -1.22
N ALA A 64 4.68 -14.25 -1.45
CA ALA A 64 4.16 -13.42 -0.40
C ALA A 64 3.17 -14.20 0.47
N HIS A 65 3.42 -14.25 1.77
CA HIS A 65 2.60 -14.97 2.74
C HIS A 65 2.40 -14.19 4.03
N SER A 66 1.41 -14.58 4.81
CA SER A 66 1.16 -13.99 6.13
C SER A 66 2.19 -14.53 7.11
N HIS A 67 2.93 -13.64 7.77
CA HIS A 67 3.87 -14.03 8.81
C HIS A 67 3.17 -14.58 10.07
N ARG A 68 1.89 -14.26 10.28
CA ARG A 68 1.13 -14.67 11.47
C ARG A 68 0.48 -16.03 11.34
N ASP A 69 -0.06 -16.31 10.16
CA ASP A 69 -0.77 -17.56 9.89
C ASP A 69 -0.54 -17.97 8.45
N VAL A 70 0.32 -18.97 8.24
CA VAL A 70 0.66 -19.48 6.90
C VAL A 70 -0.58 -20.07 6.21
N ARG A 71 -1.64 -20.42 6.95
CA ARG A 71 -2.91 -20.89 6.38
C ARG A 71 -3.75 -19.76 5.79
N GLU A 72 -3.35 -18.50 5.96
CA GLU A 72 -3.99 -17.36 5.31
C GLU A 72 -3.57 -17.27 3.83
N LEU A 73 -4.17 -18.11 3.00
CA LEU A 73 -3.82 -18.24 1.58
C LEU A 73 -4.17 -17.02 0.72
N ARG A 74 -4.87 -16.01 1.25
CA ARG A 74 -5.31 -14.85 0.44
C ARG A 74 -4.14 -14.07 -0.16
N VAL A 75 -3.06 -13.87 0.62
CA VAL A 75 -1.88 -13.16 0.15
C VAL A 75 -1.15 -13.93 -0.97
N PRO A 76 -0.78 -15.21 -0.79
CA PRO A 76 -0.10 -15.95 -1.85
C PRO A 76 -0.99 -16.21 -3.07
N LEU A 77 -2.30 -16.41 -2.89
CA LEU A 77 -3.24 -16.52 -4.02
C LEU A 77 -3.32 -15.23 -4.85
N LEU A 78 -3.35 -14.07 -4.18
CA LEU A 78 -3.39 -12.77 -4.86
C LEU A 78 -2.12 -12.55 -5.69
N GLU A 79 -0.95 -12.84 -5.12
CA GLU A 79 0.32 -12.75 -5.85
C GLU A 79 0.36 -13.74 -7.01
N LYS A 80 -0.03 -15.01 -6.80
CA LYS A 80 -0.08 -16.04 -7.84
C LYS A 80 -0.96 -15.63 -9.02
N VAL A 81 -2.16 -15.10 -8.75
CA VAL A 81 -3.05 -14.62 -9.81
C VAL A 81 -2.42 -13.44 -10.53
N TYR A 82 -1.80 -12.50 -9.81
CA TYR A 82 -1.12 -11.37 -10.43
C TYR A 82 0.05 -11.83 -11.32
N ALA A 83 0.89 -12.75 -10.84
CA ALA A 83 1.96 -13.39 -11.60
C ALA A 83 1.42 -14.06 -12.87
N ARG A 84 0.35 -14.86 -12.77
CA ARG A 84 -0.29 -15.51 -13.92
C ARG A 84 -0.76 -14.50 -14.96
N MET A 85 -1.34 -13.37 -14.54
CA MET A 85 -1.79 -12.32 -15.46
C MET A 85 -0.64 -11.55 -16.11
N ARG A 86 0.53 -11.53 -15.45
CA ARG A 86 1.75 -10.88 -15.91
C ARG A 86 2.73 -11.83 -16.61
N GLY A 87 2.39 -13.10 -16.78
CA GLY A 87 3.19 -14.10 -17.50
C GLY A 87 4.23 -14.85 -16.66
N GLY A 88 4.19 -14.72 -15.33
CA GLY A 88 5.07 -15.47 -14.41
C GLY A 88 5.49 -14.65 -13.18
N TYR A 89 6.04 -15.34 -12.17
CA TYR A 89 6.55 -14.67 -10.95
C TYR A 89 7.75 -13.77 -11.25
N SER A 90 8.60 -14.13 -12.21
CA SER A 90 9.75 -13.32 -12.63
C SER A 90 9.35 -11.90 -13.10
N ASN A 91 8.16 -11.75 -13.65
CA ASN A 91 7.67 -10.50 -14.23
C ASN A 91 7.02 -9.56 -13.21
N ILE A 92 6.96 -9.98 -11.93
CA ILE A 92 6.37 -9.19 -10.84
C ILE A 92 7.36 -8.95 -9.69
N ILE A 93 8.63 -9.28 -9.89
CA ILE A 93 9.71 -9.05 -8.93
C ILE A 93 9.95 -7.55 -8.75
N THR A 94 9.95 -6.80 -9.85
CA THR A 94 10.15 -5.34 -9.88
C THR A 94 8.99 -4.66 -10.60
N GLY A 95 8.82 -3.36 -10.37
CA GLY A 95 7.88 -2.53 -11.11
C GLY A 95 7.23 -1.44 -10.28
N ASN A 96 6.45 -0.59 -10.95
CA ASN A 96 5.77 0.51 -10.30
C ASN A 96 4.62 0.00 -9.39
N PRO A 97 4.67 0.23 -8.06
CA PRO A 97 3.66 -0.28 -7.15
C PRO A 97 2.27 0.31 -7.38
N LEU A 98 2.17 1.52 -7.94
CA LEU A 98 0.89 2.13 -8.28
C LEU A 98 0.19 1.43 -9.45
N MET A 99 0.94 0.79 -10.35
CA MET A 99 0.34 -0.04 -11.40
C MET A 99 -0.31 -1.28 -10.79
N ALA A 100 0.37 -1.97 -9.86
CA ALA A 100 -0.21 -3.10 -9.15
C ALA A 100 -1.43 -2.69 -8.32
N LEU A 101 -1.37 -1.54 -7.64
CA LEU A 101 -2.51 -1.02 -6.88
C LEU A 101 -3.68 -0.61 -7.77
N ARG A 102 -3.42 -0.02 -8.94
CA ARG A 102 -4.43 0.25 -9.96
C ARG A 102 -5.07 -1.05 -10.44
N ASP A 103 -4.29 -2.10 -10.67
CA ASP A 103 -4.84 -3.39 -11.10
C ASP A 103 -5.63 -4.09 -9.98
N PHE A 104 -5.24 -3.90 -8.72
CA PHE A 104 -5.99 -4.48 -7.59
C PHE A 104 -7.28 -3.72 -7.29
N THR A 105 -7.32 -2.41 -7.55
CA THR A 105 -8.41 -1.53 -7.12
C THR A 105 -9.32 -1.05 -8.24
N GLY A 106 -8.79 -0.93 -9.45
CA GLY A 106 -9.44 -0.25 -10.57
C GLY A 106 -9.54 1.27 -10.42
N TRP A 107 -8.98 1.86 -9.35
CA TRP A 107 -9.02 3.29 -9.08
C TRP A 107 -7.90 4.05 -9.78
N PRO A 108 -8.10 5.34 -10.11
CA PRO A 108 -7.03 6.20 -10.60
C PRO A 108 -5.91 6.34 -9.56
N CYS A 109 -4.67 6.44 -10.05
CA CYS A 109 -3.48 6.57 -9.22
C CYS A 109 -2.56 7.67 -9.77
N THR A 110 -1.90 8.42 -8.89
CA THR A 110 -0.84 9.40 -9.25
C THR A 110 0.41 9.14 -8.43
N ARG A 111 1.58 9.34 -9.05
CA ARG A 111 2.91 9.25 -8.43
C ARG A 111 3.46 10.65 -8.18
N TYR A 112 4.20 10.81 -7.08
CA TYR A 112 4.98 12.00 -6.77
C TYR A 112 6.38 11.57 -6.30
N ASP A 113 7.43 11.96 -7.02
CA ASP A 113 8.81 11.59 -6.69
C ASP A 113 9.48 12.62 -5.79
N ILE A 114 10.44 12.18 -4.97
CA ILE A 114 11.15 13.09 -4.06
C ILE A 114 12.00 14.13 -4.77
N ALA A 115 12.51 13.85 -5.96
CA ALA A 115 13.18 14.87 -6.78
C ALA A 115 12.25 16.08 -7.05
N HIS A 116 10.96 15.84 -7.27
CA HIS A 116 9.96 16.91 -7.41
C HIS A 116 9.63 17.61 -6.08
N PHE A 117 10.04 17.05 -4.94
CA PHE A 117 9.87 17.72 -3.65
C PHE A 117 11.03 18.66 -3.29
N ASN A 118 12.18 18.63 -3.98
CA ASN A 118 13.28 19.57 -3.70
C ASN A 118 12.95 21.01 -4.12
N ASP A 119 12.10 21.21 -5.14
CA ASP A 119 11.53 22.53 -5.51
C ASP A 119 10.55 23.07 -4.44
N ILE A 120 10.23 22.26 -3.41
CA ILE A 120 9.30 22.60 -2.33
C ILE A 120 10.06 23.13 -1.09
N SER A 121 11.37 23.38 -1.18
CA SER A 121 12.10 24.12 -0.12
C SER A 121 11.55 25.53 0.13
N VAL A 122 10.68 26.04 -0.75
CA VAL A 122 9.94 27.30 -0.56
C VAL A 122 8.48 27.10 -0.10
N VAL A 123 7.93 25.87 -0.06
CA VAL A 123 6.55 25.63 0.43
C VAL A 123 6.34 24.27 1.12
N SER A 124 7.24 23.88 2.04
CA SER A 124 7.22 22.56 2.73
C SER A 124 5.93 22.26 3.51
N SER A 125 5.12 23.27 3.83
CA SER A 125 3.77 23.13 4.41
C SER A 125 2.69 22.78 3.38
N SER A 126 2.83 23.15 2.10
CA SER A 126 1.77 22.99 1.09
C SER A 126 1.56 21.55 0.65
N PHE A 127 2.63 20.78 0.42
CA PHE A 127 2.49 19.39 -0.02
C PHE A 127 2.03 18.48 1.12
N ALA A 128 2.55 18.68 2.33
CA ALA A 128 1.95 18.05 3.51
C ALA A 128 0.47 18.40 3.64
N SER A 129 0.08 19.66 3.38
CA SER A 129 -1.34 20.07 3.38
C SER A 129 -2.14 19.39 2.26
N ARG A 130 -1.52 19.15 1.11
CA ARG A 130 -2.11 18.40 -0.01
C ARG A 130 -2.35 16.95 0.37
N LEU A 131 -1.37 16.26 0.94
CA LEU A 131 -1.55 14.89 1.44
C LEU A 131 -2.63 14.81 2.54
N MET A 132 -2.67 15.78 3.45
CA MET A 132 -3.76 15.87 4.44
C MET A 132 -5.12 16.08 3.81
N ARG A 133 -5.21 16.77 2.67
CA ARG A 133 -6.46 16.92 1.91
C ARG A 133 -6.88 15.58 1.30
N TYR A 134 -5.93 14.82 0.76
CA TYR A 134 -6.19 13.47 0.25
C TYR A 134 -6.64 12.51 1.36
N ASP A 135 -5.97 12.51 2.51
CA ASP A 135 -6.36 11.74 3.70
C ASP A 135 -7.80 12.10 4.13
N ARG A 136 -8.12 13.40 4.19
CA ARG A 136 -9.48 13.89 4.49
C ARG A 136 -10.54 13.47 3.47
N TYR A 137 -10.20 13.39 2.19
CA TYR A 137 -11.10 12.84 1.16
C TYR A 137 -11.18 11.30 1.18
N GLY A 138 -10.39 10.64 2.03
CA GLY A 138 -10.35 9.18 2.13
C GLY A 138 -9.55 8.52 1.00
N PHE A 139 -8.73 9.27 0.27
CA PHE A 139 -7.80 8.73 -0.71
C PHE A 139 -6.63 8.05 0.01
N GLN A 140 -6.16 6.93 -0.54
CA GLN A 140 -5.09 6.17 0.08
C GLN A 140 -3.75 6.76 -0.35
N VAL A 141 -2.94 7.22 0.60
CA VAL A 141 -1.56 7.61 0.35
C VAL A 141 -0.64 6.42 0.61
N ILE A 142 0.38 6.24 -0.22
CA ILE A 142 1.46 5.28 -0.01
C ILE A 142 2.81 6.01 -0.09
N LEU A 143 3.78 5.52 0.66
CA LEU A 143 5.18 5.90 0.55
C LEU A 143 5.96 4.70 0.00
N HIS A 144 7.04 4.95 -0.73
CA HIS A 144 7.93 3.87 -1.18
C HIS A 144 9.39 4.25 -0.93
N THR A 145 10.21 3.25 -0.63
CA THR A 145 11.65 3.40 -0.39
C THR A 145 12.43 3.15 -1.68
N ALA A 146 13.59 3.80 -1.82
CA ALA A 146 14.45 3.58 -2.98
C ALA A 146 14.97 2.13 -3.01
N PRO A 147 15.21 1.56 -4.20
CA PRO A 147 16.01 0.36 -4.32
C PRO A 147 17.46 0.62 -3.91
N ARG A 148 18.16 -0.45 -3.54
CA ARG A 148 19.60 -0.41 -3.29
C ARG A 148 20.34 -0.92 -4.51
N PHE A 149 21.55 -0.40 -4.70
CA PHE A 149 22.46 -0.84 -5.75
C PHE A 149 23.79 -1.23 -5.10
N ASP A 150 24.45 -2.23 -5.67
CA ASP A 150 25.83 -2.55 -5.34
C ASP A 150 26.81 -1.53 -5.99
N PRO A 151 28.11 -1.58 -5.67
CA PRO A 151 29.10 -0.68 -6.28
C PRO A 151 29.20 -0.80 -7.81
N ASP A 152 28.81 -1.95 -8.37
CA ASP A 152 28.84 -2.23 -9.81
C ASP A 152 27.55 -1.78 -10.52
N GLY A 153 26.59 -1.19 -9.78
CA GLY A 153 25.34 -0.66 -10.30
C GLY A 153 24.22 -1.69 -10.45
N MET A 154 24.39 -2.92 -9.95
CA MET A 154 23.37 -3.95 -9.96
C MET A 154 22.39 -3.74 -8.79
N MET A 155 21.09 -3.80 -9.08
CA MET A 155 20.05 -3.67 -8.06
C MET A 155 20.12 -4.84 -7.08
N LEU A 156 20.28 -4.53 -5.80
CA LEU A 156 20.27 -5.51 -4.71
C LEU A 156 18.83 -5.85 -4.35
N GLN A 157 18.41 -7.09 -4.64
CA GLN A 157 17.12 -7.59 -4.17
C GLN A 157 17.06 -7.60 -2.66
N THR A 158 15.96 -7.08 -2.10
CA THR A 158 15.67 -7.24 -0.69
C THR A 158 15.09 -8.64 -0.46
N ASP A 159 15.96 -9.59 -0.13
CA ASP A 159 15.51 -10.92 0.31
C ASP A 159 14.82 -10.81 1.67
N VAL A 160 13.49 -10.82 1.66
CA VAL A 160 12.68 -10.98 2.89
C VAL A 160 12.60 -12.46 3.30
N ALA A 161 13.36 -13.34 2.63
CA ALA A 161 13.41 -14.76 2.96
C ALA A 161 13.99 -14.97 4.37
N THR A 162 13.26 -15.76 5.17
CA THR A 162 13.69 -16.27 6.46
C THR A 162 15.06 -16.93 6.31
N SER A 163 15.98 -16.63 7.23
CA SER A 163 17.38 -17.07 7.12
C SER A 163 17.51 -18.61 7.01
N ARG A 164 18.62 -19.08 6.43
CA ARG A 164 19.02 -20.51 6.40
C ARG A 164 19.12 -21.17 7.78
N ALA A 165 19.02 -20.43 8.89
CA ALA A 165 19.07 -20.96 10.24
C ALA A 165 17.76 -21.65 10.69
N GLU A 166 16.64 -21.46 9.99
CA GLU A 166 15.35 -22.12 10.29
C GLU A 166 15.14 -23.43 9.50
N MET A 167 16.19 -23.94 8.83
CA MET A 167 16.16 -25.17 8.01
C MET A 167 16.08 -26.46 8.86
N SER A 168 15.92 -26.35 10.18
CA SER A 168 15.74 -27.45 11.12
C SER A 168 14.38 -27.30 11.81
N LEU A 169 13.51 -28.30 11.66
CA LEU A 169 12.20 -28.38 12.29
C LEU A 169 12.25 -28.12 13.81
N PRO A 170 11.50 -27.15 14.36
CA PRO A 170 11.04 -27.24 15.74
C PRO A 170 9.75 -28.07 15.77
N SER A 171 9.61 -28.94 16.77
CA SER A 171 8.37 -29.69 16.99
C SER A 171 7.18 -28.75 17.18
N ALA A 172 5.97 -29.25 16.87
CA ALA A 172 4.70 -28.50 16.85
C ALA A 172 4.30 -27.79 18.17
N ALA A 173 5.10 -27.89 19.23
CA ALA A 173 4.89 -27.20 20.51
C ALA A 173 5.63 -25.85 20.63
N GLU A 174 6.58 -25.52 19.74
CA GLU A 174 7.42 -24.30 19.87
C GLU A 174 7.15 -23.21 18.81
N ALA A 175 6.08 -23.35 18.02
CA ALA A 175 5.68 -22.37 17.00
C ALA A 175 5.04 -21.08 17.57
N SER A 176 5.58 -20.56 18.67
CA SER A 176 5.18 -19.27 19.24
C SER A 176 6.40 -18.38 19.44
N GLY A 177 6.70 -17.60 18.40
CA GLY A 177 7.47 -16.37 18.53
C GLY A 177 8.98 -16.55 18.53
N ARG A 178 9.57 -16.55 17.33
CA ARG A 178 10.92 -16.03 17.00
C ARG A 178 11.16 -16.27 15.51
N GLY A 179 10.59 -15.44 14.65
CA GLY A 179 11.00 -15.34 13.26
C GLY A 179 12.15 -14.32 13.19
N ALA A 180 13.39 -14.81 13.14
CA ALA A 180 14.57 -13.96 13.01
C ALA A 180 14.97 -13.90 11.53
N CYS A 181 14.28 -13.07 10.76
CA CYS A 181 14.88 -12.48 9.56
C CYS A 181 16.01 -11.55 10.05
N THR A 182 17.24 -11.81 9.63
CA THR A 182 18.37 -10.92 9.94
C THR A 182 18.11 -9.55 9.33
N GLU A 183 18.46 -8.47 10.05
CA GLU A 183 18.27 -7.05 9.66
C GLU A 183 19.03 -6.62 8.38
N ALA A 184 19.47 -7.58 7.55
CA ALA A 184 20.28 -7.39 6.36
C ALA A 184 19.49 -6.58 5.32
N GLY A 185 19.55 -5.26 5.43
CA GLY A 185 18.90 -4.31 4.53
C GLY A 185 17.81 -3.45 5.14
N ALA A 186 17.53 -3.48 6.45
CA ALA A 186 16.60 -2.53 7.06
C ALA A 186 17.35 -1.25 7.50
N VAL A 187 17.19 -0.14 6.77
CA VAL A 187 17.74 1.16 7.20
C VAL A 187 16.71 1.82 8.12
N HIS A 188 17.08 2.06 9.38
CA HIS A 188 16.18 2.58 10.42
C HIS A 188 14.89 1.77 10.64
N GLY A 189 14.86 0.48 10.23
CA GLY A 189 13.64 -0.34 10.29
C GLY A 189 12.74 -0.21 9.06
N LEU A 190 13.25 0.33 7.95
CA LEU A 190 12.59 0.33 6.65
C LEU A 190 13.40 -0.50 5.67
N LEU A 191 12.76 -1.49 5.07
CA LEU A 191 13.27 -2.23 3.92
C LEU A 191 13.26 -1.36 2.66
N ALA A 192 14.29 -1.51 1.83
CA ALA A 192 14.43 -0.86 0.54
C ALA A 192 13.55 -1.50 -0.54
N ASP A 193 13.21 -0.71 -1.56
CA ASP A 193 12.31 -1.08 -2.66
C ASP A 193 10.91 -1.55 -2.21
N MET A 194 10.44 -1.02 -1.09
CA MET A 194 9.21 -1.49 -0.46
C MET A 194 8.17 -0.37 -0.30
N VAL A 195 6.90 -0.77 -0.27
CA VAL A 195 5.74 0.13 -0.19
C VAL A 195 5.11 0.13 1.19
N TYR A 196 4.91 1.33 1.74
CA TYR A 196 4.37 1.56 3.06
C TYR A 196 3.08 2.38 2.97
N PRO A 197 1.91 1.79 3.28
CA PRO A 197 0.64 2.51 3.29
C PRO A 197 0.59 3.56 4.40
N VAL A 198 0.17 4.78 4.09
CA VAL A 198 -0.11 5.82 5.10
C VAL A 198 -1.55 5.64 5.59
N MET A 199 -1.71 5.53 6.89
CA MET A 199 -3.00 5.28 7.53
C MET A 199 -3.70 6.56 7.99
N ARG A 200 -2.91 7.55 8.40
CA ARG A 200 -3.41 8.80 8.98
C ARG A 200 -2.33 9.87 8.91
N ILE A 201 -2.74 11.12 8.70
CA ILE A 201 -1.84 12.27 8.74
C ILE A 201 -2.35 13.28 9.77
N LEU A 202 -1.52 13.58 10.78
CA LEU A 202 -1.84 14.55 11.83
C LEU A 202 -0.91 15.75 11.73
N ARG A 203 -1.48 16.95 11.89
CA ARG A 203 -0.73 18.19 12.03
C ARG A 203 -1.00 18.80 13.39
N PHE A 204 0.07 19.23 14.04
CA PHE A 204 0.06 19.88 15.33
C PHE A 204 0.67 21.27 15.18
N ASN A 205 -0.11 22.27 15.57
CA ASN A 205 0.34 23.65 15.71
C ASN A 205 0.52 23.89 17.21
N ALA A 206 1.71 24.30 17.63
CA ALA A 206 1.93 24.65 19.01
C ALA A 206 2.82 25.89 19.08
N ASP A 207 2.43 26.85 19.91
CA ASP A 207 3.17 28.10 20.16
C ASP A 207 4.59 27.86 20.72
N SER A 208 4.90 26.62 21.16
CA SER A 208 6.18 26.22 21.78
C SER A 208 7.15 25.48 20.83
N PHE A 209 6.69 25.03 19.67
CA PHE A 209 7.56 24.55 18.61
C PHE A 209 7.74 25.70 17.63
N TYR A 210 8.96 26.17 17.39
CA TYR A 210 9.23 27.22 16.39
C TYR A 210 8.80 26.83 14.94
N ALA A 211 8.16 25.67 14.72
CA ALA A 211 7.65 25.16 13.45
C ALA A 211 6.44 24.21 13.63
N GLU A 212 5.55 24.13 12.62
CA GLU A 212 4.44 23.16 12.55
C GLU A 212 4.97 21.70 12.51
N LEU A 213 4.44 20.81 13.36
CA LEU A 213 4.79 19.39 13.35
C LEU A 213 3.74 18.59 12.58
N THR A 214 4.14 17.88 11.53
CA THR A 214 3.28 16.92 10.82
C THR A 214 3.79 15.49 11.03
N LEU A 215 2.93 14.61 11.52
CA LEU A 215 3.21 13.19 11.77
C LEU A 215 2.34 12.30 10.89
N LEU A 216 2.95 11.30 10.25
CA LEU A 216 2.30 10.31 9.41
C LEU A 216 2.31 8.97 10.14
N GLN A 217 1.13 8.39 10.33
CA GLN A 217 1.00 7.01 10.76
C GLN A 217 1.14 6.11 9.53
N VAL A 218 2.16 5.28 9.51
CA VAL A 218 2.53 4.45 8.37
C VAL A 218 2.42 2.98 8.77
N ARG A 219 1.75 2.15 7.97
CA ARG A 219 1.77 0.71 8.15
C ARG A 219 3.12 0.17 7.70
N ASN A 220 3.76 -0.63 8.55
CA ASN A 220 4.89 -1.48 8.26
C ASN A 220 4.42 -2.94 8.07
N PRO A 221 4.30 -3.42 6.82
CA PRO A 221 3.93 -4.80 6.51
C PRO A 221 4.87 -5.86 7.09
N TRP A 222 6.14 -5.51 7.34
CA TRP A 222 7.19 -6.45 7.78
C TRP A 222 7.28 -6.57 9.31
N GLY A 223 6.54 -5.75 10.05
CA GLY A 223 6.36 -5.91 11.49
C GLY A 223 7.68 -5.89 12.28
N ALA A 224 7.91 -6.94 13.08
CA ALA A 224 9.08 -7.02 13.97
C ALA A 224 10.41 -7.24 13.23
N ILE A 225 10.37 -7.75 11.99
CA ILE A 225 11.56 -8.00 11.16
C ILE A 225 12.32 -6.70 10.87
N ALA A 226 11.59 -5.58 10.75
CA ALA A 226 12.16 -4.27 10.53
C ALA A 226 11.48 -3.26 11.46
N ALA A 227 11.74 -3.35 12.76
CA ALA A 227 11.17 -2.43 13.74
C ALA A 227 11.71 -1.00 13.53
N TRP A 228 10.83 0.00 13.50
CA TRP A 228 11.18 1.40 13.29
C TRP A 228 12.13 1.94 14.37
N LYS A 229 13.28 2.46 13.95
CA LYS A 229 14.35 2.98 14.82
C LYS A 229 14.45 4.51 14.81
N GLY A 230 13.66 5.21 13.99
CA GLY A 230 13.70 6.67 13.88
C GLY A 230 13.00 7.42 15.02
N LYS A 231 12.83 8.73 14.83
CA LYS A 231 12.06 9.59 15.74
C LYS A 231 10.64 9.06 15.90
N TRP A 232 10.01 9.35 17.04
CA TRP A 232 8.65 8.91 17.35
C TRP A 232 8.47 7.38 17.31
N ARG A 233 9.55 6.60 17.45
CA ARG A 233 9.45 5.14 17.69
C ARG A 233 8.72 4.82 19.00
N CYS A 234 8.23 3.60 19.11
CA CYS A 234 7.69 3.09 20.38
C CYS A 234 8.75 3.23 21.49
N GLY A 235 8.34 3.78 22.65
CA GLY A 235 9.23 4.09 23.77
C GLY A 235 10.15 5.30 23.56
N SER A 236 9.91 6.14 22.54
CA SER A 236 10.64 7.40 22.39
C SER A 236 10.29 8.39 23.50
N ARG A 237 11.30 9.05 24.08
CA ARG A 237 11.13 10.16 25.05
C ARG A 237 10.32 11.34 24.48
N LEU A 238 10.20 11.44 23.15
CA LEU A 238 9.37 12.47 22.50
C LEU A 238 7.89 12.33 22.86
N TRP A 239 7.40 11.11 23.09
CA TRP A 239 6.02 10.88 23.54
C TRP A 239 5.80 11.40 24.97
N GLU A 240 6.80 11.28 25.84
CA GLU A 240 6.76 11.79 27.21
C GLU A 240 6.86 13.32 27.24
N GLN A 241 7.72 13.87 26.38
CA GLN A 241 7.91 15.32 26.26
C GLN A 241 6.64 16.02 25.76
N TRP A 242 5.82 15.34 24.95
CA TRP A 242 4.62 15.92 24.32
C TRP A 242 3.37 15.06 24.53
N PRO A 243 2.80 15.04 25.75
CA PRO A 243 1.66 14.18 26.09
C PRO A 243 0.42 14.39 25.22
N GLN A 244 0.16 15.62 24.77
CA GLN A 244 -0.93 15.96 23.87
C GLN A 244 -0.77 15.32 22.48
N ILE A 245 0.47 15.22 21.99
CA ILE A 245 0.77 14.55 20.72
C ILE A 245 0.65 13.04 20.92
N ALA A 246 1.17 12.51 22.03
CA ALA A 246 1.03 11.10 22.38
C ALA A 246 -0.45 10.69 22.47
N ALA A 247 -1.30 11.50 23.09
CA ALA A 247 -2.74 11.26 23.16
C ALA A 247 -3.38 11.22 21.75
N ALA A 248 -3.08 12.22 20.90
CA ALA A 248 -3.64 12.28 19.55
C ALA A 248 -3.15 11.14 18.64
N CYS A 249 -1.92 10.65 18.85
CA CYS A 249 -1.34 9.52 18.14
C CYS A 249 -1.70 8.16 18.76
N ASP A 250 -2.53 8.13 19.80
CA ASP A 250 -2.89 6.95 20.58
C ASP A 250 -1.69 6.24 21.24
N MET A 251 -0.58 6.95 21.45
CA MET A 251 0.70 6.44 21.98
C MET A 251 0.82 6.58 23.50
N GLN A 252 -0.30 6.57 24.22
CA GLN A 252 -0.32 6.64 25.68
C GLN A 252 0.24 5.35 26.30
N GLU A 253 0.80 5.47 27.51
CA GLU A 253 1.29 4.31 28.26
C GLU A 253 0.16 3.34 28.55
N CYS A 254 0.45 2.05 28.36
CA CYS A 254 -0.48 1.00 28.72
C CYS A 254 0.18 0.04 29.70
N LEU A 255 -0.62 -0.36 30.68
CA LEU A 255 -0.28 -1.44 31.61
C LEU A 255 -0.76 -2.76 31.00
N HIS A 256 0.16 -3.71 30.86
CA HIS A 256 -0.14 -5.07 30.42
C HIS A 256 -0.15 -6.02 31.62
N ARG A 257 -1.10 -6.95 31.64
CA ARG A 257 -0.97 -8.14 32.48
C ARG A 257 0.04 -9.10 31.85
N ASP A 258 1.03 -9.53 32.63
CA ASP A 258 1.89 -10.64 32.26
C ASP A 258 1.15 -11.99 32.43
N GLY A 259 1.77 -13.08 31.93
CA GLY A 259 1.22 -14.43 32.05
C GLY A 259 1.10 -14.95 33.50
N SER A 260 1.67 -14.23 34.47
CA SER A 260 1.60 -14.50 35.91
C SER A 260 0.60 -13.59 36.66
N GLY A 261 -0.09 -12.67 35.97
CA GLY A 261 -1.06 -11.74 36.56
C GLY A 261 -0.48 -10.41 37.08
N GLY A 262 0.83 -10.18 36.97
CA GLY A 262 1.51 -8.93 37.30
C GLY A 262 1.28 -7.83 36.26
N MET A 263 1.29 -6.57 36.68
CA MET A 263 1.16 -5.40 35.79
C MET A 263 2.56 -4.95 35.31
N ILE A 264 2.80 -5.02 34.01
CA ILE A 264 3.98 -4.51 33.33
C ILE A 264 3.62 -3.24 32.57
N SER A 265 4.29 -2.13 32.87
CA SER A 265 4.18 -0.89 32.08
C SER A 265 4.89 -1.06 30.73
N SER A 266 4.35 -0.47 29.67
CA SER A 266 4.98 -0.38 28.34
C SER A 266 6.39 0.26 28.34
N ARG A 267 6.87 0.77 29.47
CA ARG A 267 8.21 1.34 29.71
C ARG A 267 9.34 0.31 29.74
N HIS A 268 9.09 -0.94 30.12
CA HIS A 268 10.12 -1.98 30.05
C HIS A 268 10.11 -2.57 28.65
N ASP A 269 11.23 -2.40 27.94
CA ASP A 269 11.48 -2.91 26.59
C ASP A 269 10.69 -4.20 26.35
N LEU A 270 9.60 -4.10 25.59
CA LEU A 270 8.87 -5.24 25.05
C LEU A 270 9.68 -5.89 23.91
N ARG A 271 10.99 -6.01 24.11
CA ARG A 271 11.82 -6.99 23.42
C ARG A 271 11.50 -8.34 24.08
N ASP A 272 10.83 -9.20 23.32
CA ASP A 272 10.92 -10.67 23.46
C ASP A 272 9.99 -11.47 24.39
N ARG A 273 8.88 -10.97 24.95
CA ARG A 273 8.05 -11.82 25.86
C ARG A 273 6.53 -11.94 25.65
N CYS A 274 5.94 -11.32 24.64
CA CYS A 274 4.48 -11.46 24.44
C CYS A 274 4.15 -12.27 23.17
N ALA A 275 3.81 -13.55 23.37
CA ALA A 275 3.08 -14.33 22.37
C ALA A 275 1.76 -13.62 22.01
N ALA A 276 1.39 -13.66 20.73
CA ALA A 276 0.13 -13.11 20.27
C ALA A 276 -1.04 -13.85 20.93
N PRO A 277 -2.05 -13.17 21.51
CA PRO A 277 -3.26 -13.88 21.92
C PRO A 277 -3.99 -14.38 20.66
N PRO A 278 -4.66 -15.55 20.72
CA PRO A 278 -5.48 -16.04 19.63
C PRO A 278 -6.59 -15.04 19.29
N ALA A 279 -7.07 -15.11 18.04
CA ALA A 279 -8.13 -14.26 17.48
C ALA A 279 -9.34 -14.12 18.43
N PRO A 280 -10.09 -13.00 18.38
CA PRO A 280 -11.13 -12.70 19.36
C PRO A 280 -12.21 -13.78 19.33
N GLN A 281 -12.20 -14.66 20.32
CA GLN A 281 -13.38 -15.43 20.69
C GLN A 281 -14.22 -14.53 21.59
N THR A 282 -15.48 -14.35 21.21
CA THR A 282 -16.51 -13.67 22.00
C THR A 282 -16.59 -14.30 23.39
N ALA A 283 -15.98 -13.68 24.39
CA ALA A 283 -16.12 -14.05 25.79
C ALA A 283 -16.54 -12.81 26.59
N THR A 284 -17.84 -12.75 26.88
CA THR A 284 -18.45 -11.83 27.84
C THR A 284 -17.93 -12.22 29.23
N THR A 285 -17.11 -11.38 29.86
CA THR A 285 -16.79 -11.51 31.28
C THR A 285 -17.21 -10.25 32.02
N ALA A 286 -17.88 -10.47 33.15
CA ALA A 286 -18.48 -9.47 34.00
C ALA A 286 -17.40 -8.80 34.87
N ALA A 287 -16.87 -7.69 34.40
CA ALA A 287 -16.31 -6.58 35.18
C ALA A 287 -15.93 -5.50 34.15
N GLY A 288 -16.41 -4.27 34.32
CA GLY A 288 -16.33 -3.17 33.35
C GLY A 288 -14.91 -2.63 33.09
N ALA A 289 -14.02 -3.46 32.55
CA ALA A 289 -12.75 -3.06 31.97
C ALA A 289 -12.76 -3.44 30.49
N THR A 290 -13.13 -2.49 29.63
CA THR A 290 -12.83 -2.57 28.20
C THR A 290 -11.32 -2.69 28.05
N THR A 291 -10.83 -3.86 27.65
CA THR A 291 -9.44 -4.03 27.20
C THR A 291 -9.30 -3.36 25.82
N THR A 292 -9.32 -2.03 25.81
CA THR A 292 -8.88 -1.24 24.67
C THR A 292 -7.45 -1.65 24.36
N ALA A 293 -7.26 -2.31 23.22
CA ALA A 293 -5.96 -2.80 22.78
C ALA A 293 -4.96 -1.63 22.73
N CYS A 294 -3.92 -1.69 23.56
CA CYS A 294 -2.87 -0.67 23.57
C CYS A 294 -2.14 -0.55 22.23
N ALA A 295 -1.80 0.67 21.83
CA ALA A 295 -1.01 0.98 20.64
C ALA A 295 0.42 0.39 20.61
N CYS A 296 1.00 -0.01 21.76
CA CYS A 296 2.29 -0.71 21.76
C CYS A 296 2.20 -2.18 21.30
N ARG A 297 0.98 -2.74 21.13
CA ARG A 297 0.77 -4.03 20.49
C ARG A 297 0.56 -3.87 18.99
N ARG A 298 1.69 -3.64 18.31
CA ARG A 298 2.16 -4.28 17.06
C ARG A 298 3.10 -3.30 16.38
N ASN A 299 4.36 -3.70 16.12
CA ASN A 299 5.31 -3.06 15.19
C ASN A 299 4.78 -2.95 13.73
N GLN A 300 3.47 -3.10 13.53
CA GLN A 300 2.75 -3.00 12.28
C GLN A 300 2.44 -1.54 11.90
N TYR A 301 2.43 -0.60 12.85
CA TYR A 301 2.26 0.83 12.56
C TYR A 301 3.39 1.63 13.20
N ILE A 302 3.90 2.59 12.45
CA ILE A 302 5.02 3.44 12.84
C ILE A 302 4.62 4.89 12.63
N TRP A 303 5.17 5.79 13.44
CA TRP A 303 4.97 7.23 13.27
C TRP A 303 6.22 7.85 12.67
N VAL A 304 6.06 8.54 11.54
CA VAL A 304 7.13 9.20 10.82
C VAL A 304 6.85 10.69 10.77
N GLU A 305 7.83 11.50 11.19
CA GLU A 305 7.78 12.95 11.05
C GLU A 305 7.94 13.35 9.59
N TRP A 306 7.20 14.35 9.11
CA TRP A 306 7.27 14.82 7.72
C TRP A 306 8.70 15.16 7.26
N SER A 307 9.50 15.78 8.13
CA SER A 307 10.91 16.08 7.86
C SER A 307 11.76 14.82 7.60
N GLY A 308 11.40 13.70 8.23
CA GLY A 308 12.03 12.39 8.04
C GLY A 308 11.53 11.64 6.80
N VAL A 309 10.38 12.03 6.21
CA VAL A 309 9.87 11.37 5.00
C VAL A 309 10.86 11.53 3.85
N TYR A 310 11.42 12.72 3.68
CA TYR A 310 12.44 13.02 2.66
C TYR A 310 13.75 12.27 2.84
N GLN A 311 14.06 11.84 4.06
CA GLN A 311 15.31 11.15 4.37
C GLN A 311 15.24 9.64 4.11
N HIS A 312 14.04 9.07 4.12
CA HIS A 312 13.86 7.63 4.18
C HIS A 312 13.08 7.05 3.00
N PHE A 313 12.20 7.82 2.40
CA PHE A 313 11.43 7.37 1.23
C PHE A 313 12.08 7.91 -0.04
N SER A 314 11.66 7.44 -1.22
CA SER A 314 12.04 7.95 -2.55
C SER A 314 10.90 8.69 -3.25
N GLY A 315 9.66 8.47 -2.80
CA GLY A 315 8.47 9.11 -3.35
C GLY A 315 7.22 8.73 -2.59
N CYS A 316 6.10 9.31 -3.02
CA CYS A 316 4.77 8.93 -2.58
C CYS A 316 3.85 8.65 -3.77
N GLY A 317 2.76 7.96 -3.50
CA GLY A 317 1.71 7.70 -4.47
C GLY A 317 0.35 7.86 -3.83
N VAL A 318 -0.63 8.28 -4.61
CA VAL A 318 -2.00 8.50 -4.15
C VAL A 318 -2.93 7.66 -5.01
N ILE A 319 -3.77 6.87 -4.35
CA ILE A 319 -4.87 6.13 -4.98
C ILE A 319 -6.17 6.88 -4.66
N PHE A 320 -6.82 7.40 -5.70
CA PHE A 320 -8.06 8.16 -5.62
C PHE A 320 -9.22 7.21 -5.33
N ARG A 321 -9.35 6.84 -4.07
CA ARG A 321 -10.32 5.86 -3.59
C ARG A 321 -11.74 6.37 -3.81
N LEU A 322 -12.53 5.58 -4.52
CA LEU A 322 -13.95 5.82 -4.76
C LEU A 322 -14.72 4.58 -4.32
N PRO A 323 -15.14 4.45 -3.05
CA PRO A 323 -15.77 3.22 -2.56
C PRO A 323 -17.22 3.06 -3.03
N LEU A 324 -17.93 4.18 -3.18
CA LEU A 324 -19.31 4.26 -3.64
C LEU A 324 -19.34 5.02 -4.96
N HIS A 325 -19.16 4.30 -6.07
CA HIS A 325 -19.16 4.88 -7.40
C HIS A 325 -19.83 3.95 -8.41
N HIS A 326 -20.32 4.55 -9.49
CA HIS A 326 -20.65 3.83 -10.71
C HIS A 326 -19.37 3.70 -11.55
N ASP A 327 -18.99 2.47 -11.88
CA ASP A 327 -17.80 2.16 -12.69
C ASP A 327 -18.23 1.96 -14.15
N TYR A 328 -17.80 2.87 -15.03
CA TYR A 328 -18.02 2.78 -16.47
C TYR A 328 -16.68 2.61 -17.18
N ARG A 329 -16.60 1.61 -18.06
CA ARG A 329 -15.39 1.28 -18.82
C ARG A 329 -15.72 1.27 -20.30
N VAL A 330 -15.02 2.11 -21.04
CA VAL A 330 -15.26 2.30 -22.47
C VAL A 330 -13.96 2.06 -23.22
N LYS A 331 -14.00 1.16 -24.21
CA LYS A 331 -12.86 0.93 -25.08
C LYS A 331 -12.89 1.96 -26.21
N GLY A 332 -11.75 2.61 -26.44
CA GLY A 332 -11.54 3.49 -27.59
C GLY A 332 -10.24 3.13 -28.30
N VAL A 333 -10.11 3.62 -29.52
CA VAL A 333 -8.90 3.61 -30.33
C VAL A 333 -8.59 5.04 -30.77
N PHE A 334 -7.32 5.41 -30.81
CA PHE A 334 -6.89 6.65 -31.44
C PHE A 334 -6.50 6.32 -32.89
N ASP A 335 -7.16 6.96 -33.84
CA ASP A 335 -6.68 6.99 -35.21
C ASP A 335 -5.81 8.24 -35.37
N THR A 336 -4.49 8.06 -35.40
CA THR A 336 -3.48 9.12 -35.25
C THR A 336 -3.69 9.93 -33.95
N THR A 337 -4.30 11.11 -34.04
CA THR A 337 -4.61 12.01 -32.91
C THR A 337 -6.10 12.09 -32.60
N CYS A 338 -6.96 11.47 -33.42
CA CYS A 338 -8.40 11.53 -33.28
C CYS A 338 -8.91 10.37 -32.41
N PRO A 339 -9.54 10.63 -31.25
CA PRO A 339 -10.18 9.58 -30.48
C PRO A 339 -11.46 9.11 -31.18
N SER A 340 -11.62 7.80 -31.31
CA SER A 340 -12.88 7.19 -31.81
C SER A 340 -14.05 7.31 -30.83
N VAL A 341 -13.79 7.69 -29.58
CA VAL A 341 -14.81 7.76 -28.52
C VAL A 341 -14.63 9.02 -27.68
N TRP A 342 -15.76 9.66 -27.37
CA TRP A 342 -15.89 10.68 -26.34
C TRP A 342 -17.07 10.31 -25.44
N VAL A 343 -17.03 10.76 -24.18
CA VAL A 343 -18.05 10.43 -23.19
C VAL A 343 -18.78 11.71 -22.79
N ARG A 344 -20.08 11.78 -23.08
CA ARG A 344 -20.95 12.84 -22.54
C ARG A 344 -21.33 12.49 -21.11
N VAL A 345 -21.07 13.40 -20.18
CA VAL A 345 -21.52 13.26 -18.79
C VAL A 345 -22.54 14.35 -18.48
N SER A 346 -23.75 13.94 -18.07
CA SER A 346 -24.82 14.82 -17.66
C SER A 346 -25.21 14.48 -16.21
N VAL A 347 -25.15 15.48 -15.33
CA VAL A 347 -25.40 15.30 -13.89
C VAL A 347 -26.43 16.32 -13.41
N ALA A 348 -27.34 15.90 -12.55
CA ALA A 348 -28.39 16.78 -11.99
C ALA A 348 -27.88 17.65 -10.83
N ALA A 349 -26.75 17.29 -10.23
CA ALA A 349 -26.14 17.99 -9.11
C ALA A 349 -24.61 17.96 -9.22
N CYS A 350 -23.93 18.77 -8.39
CA CYS A 350 -22.47 18.74 -8.29
C CYS A 350 -22.00 17.32 -7.99
N THR A 351 -21.24 16.73 -8.93
CA THR A 351 -20.84 15.32 -8.89
C THR A 351 -19.34 15.22 -9.05
N PHE A 352 -18.70 14.42 -8.20
CA PHE A 352 -17.30 14.06 -8.36
C PHE A 352 -17.16 12.96 -9.41
N ILE A 353 -16.25 13.14 -10.37
CA ILE A 353 -15.97 12.17 -11.43
C ILE A 353 -14.48 11.84 -11.40
N GLY A 354 -14.15 10.57 -11.22
CA GLY A 354 -12.80 10.06 -11.46
C GLY A 354 -12.71 9.55 -12.90
N ALA A 355 -11.82 10.14 -13.70
CA ALA A 355 -11.54 9.68 -15.06
C ALA A 355 -10.11 9.13 -15.14
N MET A 356 -9.95 8.00 -15.83
CA MET A 356 -8.66 7.39 -16.08
C MET A 356 -8.60 6.95 -17.53
N LEU A 357 -7.55 7.39 -18.23
CA LEU A 357 -7.22 6.89 -19.56
C LEU A 357 -6.06 5.92 -19.40
N SER A 358 -6.24 4.70 -19.90
CA SER A 358 -5.22 3.66 -19.86
C SER A 358 -5.04 3.06 -21.24
N MET A 359 -3.80 2.96 -21.70
CA MET A 359 -3.47 2.22 -22.90
C MET A 359 -3.42 0.72 -22.59
N SER A 360 -3.93 -0.09 -23.51
CA SER A 360 -3.64 -1.53 -23.50
C SER A 360 -2.21 -1.71 -24.01
N ASP A 361 -1.36 -2.42 -23.26
CA ASP A 361 0.00 -2.74 -23.71
C ASP A 361 -0.05 -3.35 -25.13
N THR A 362 0.40 -2.60 -26.14
CA THR A 362 0.47 -3.03 -27.56
C THR A 362 1.89 -3.43 -27.97
N VAL A 363 2.71 -3.90 -27.05
CA VAL A 363 3.97 -4.56 -27.38
C VAL A 363 3.98 -5.92 -26.71
N GLY A 364 4.04 -6.96 -27.54
CA GLY A 364 3.90 -8.35 -27.13
C GLY A 364 4.87 -8.73 -26.03
N ASP A 365 4.36 -9.54 -25.10
CA ASP A 365 5.07 -10.66 -24.48
C ASP A 365 6.61 -10.53 -24.39
N ARG A 366 7.09 -9.47 -23.72
CA ARG A 366 8.48 -9.31 -23.26
C ARG A 366 8.55 -8.11 -22.31
N SER A 367 8.79 -8.44 -21.04
CA SER A 367 9.47 -7.62 -20.05
C SER A 367 8.95 -6.19 -19.82
N LEU A 368 8.07 -6.04 -18.83
CA LEU A 368 7.90 -4.78 -18.10
C LEU A 368 8.91 -4.64 -16.93
N ALA A 369 10.07 -5.29 -17.03
CA ALA A 369 11.26 -4.71 -16.42
C ALA A 369 11.57 -3.47 -17.27
N ALA A 370 10.97 -2.34 -16.89
CA ALA A 370 11.52 -1.05 -17.25
C ALA A 370 12.94 -1.07 -16.69
N THR A 371 13.92 -1.36 -17.55
CA THR A 371 15.28 -0.93 -17.33
C THR A 371 15.20 0.57 -17.09
N ASP A 372 15.90 1.05 -16.07
CA ASP A 372 16.10 2.46 -15.72
C ASP A 372 16.89 3.23 -16.82
N THR A 373 16.66 2.89 -18.08
CA THR A 373 17.09 3.65 -19.25
C THR A 373 16.06 4.73 -19.46
N GLU A 374 16.53 5.98 -19.44
CA GLU A 374 15.82 7.27 -19.58
C GLU A 374 14.91 7.42 -20.83
N ASP A 375 14.64 6.34 -21.57
CA ASP A 375 13.69 6.32 -22.68
C ASP A 375 12.26 6.13 -22.17
N ALA A 376 11.72 7.19 -21.54
CA ALA A 376 10.30 7.37 -21.27
C ALA A 376 9.42 7.41 -22.55
N SER A 377 9.98 7.11 -23.72
CA SER A 377 9.42 7.29 -25.06
C SER A 377 8.72 6.06 -25.63
N THR A 378 8.69 4.91 -24.94
CA THR A 378 8.11 3.68 -25.52
C THR A 378 6.57 3.68 -25.57
N TYR A 379 5.91 4.65 -24.92
CA TYR A 379 4.45 4.77 -24.91
C TYR A 379 4.00 6.10 -25.51
N PRO A 380 2.98 6.09 -26.40
CA PRO A 380 2.46 7.32 -26.96
C PRO A 380 1.84 8.19 -25.85
N LEU A 381 2.10 9.49 -25.91
CA LEU A 381 1.57 10.44 -24.95
C LEU A 381 0.05 10.54 -25.10
N ILE A 382 -0.68 10.35 -24.01
CA ILE A 382 -2.14 10.40 -23.97
C ILE A 382 -2.61 11.47 -23.00
N MET A 383 -3.73 12.11 -23.32
CA MET A 383 -4.33 13.20 -22.55
C MET A 383 -5.84 13.02 -22.44
N LEU A 384 -6.39 13.36 -21.28
CA LEU A 384 -7.81 13.55 -21.08
C LEU A 384 -8.15 15.05 -21.19
N THR A 385 -9.16 15.35 -21.98
CA THR A 385 -9.68 16.71 -22.15
C THR A 385 -11.11 16.79 -21.63
N LEU A 386 -11.32 17.68 -20.67
CA LEU A 386 -12.65 18.09 -20.24
C LEU A 386 -13.10 19.25 -21.11
N ALA A 387 -14.19 19.04 -21.85
CA ALA A 387 -14.82 20.05 -22.68
C ALA A 387 -16.26 20.34 -22.22
N ARG A 388 -16.73 21.55 -22.49
CA ARG A 388 -18.11 21.98 -22.28
C ARG A 388 -18.75 22.28 -23.63
N GLU A 389 -19.97 21.80 -23.82
CA GLU A 389 -20.75 22.06 -25.03
C GLU A 389 -21.50 23.40 -24.88
N GLU A 390 -21.29 24.33 -25.81
CA GLU A 390 -21.99 25.60 -25.93
C GLU A 390 -22.45 25.77 -27.38
N VAL A 391 -23.77 25.88 -27.60
CA VAL A 391 -24.38 26.07 -28.94
C VAL A 391 -23.91 25.01 -29.97
N GLY A 392 -23.77 23.76 -29.54
CA GLY A 392 -23.34 22.64 -30.40
C GLY A 392 -21.84 22.59 -30.68
N VAL A 393 -21.04 23.47 -30.08
CA VAL A 393 -19.57 23.48 -30.19
C VAL A 393 -18.96 23.07 -28.84
N LEU A 394 -17.95 22.20 -28.87
CA LEU A 394 -17.21 21.78 -27.69
C LEU A 394 -16.03 22.71 -27.43
N HIS A 395 -16.03 23.37 -26.27
CA HIS A 395 -14.95 24.24 -25.81
C HIS A 395 -14.13 23.54 -24.74
N VAL A 396 -12.80 23.52 -24.90
CA VAL A 396 -11.88 22.94 -23.91
C VAL A 396 -11.93 23.76 -22.62
N VAL A 397 -12.22 23.08 -21.51
CA VAL A 397 -12.23 23.67 -20.17
C VAL A 397 -10.90 23.43 -19.49
N ARG A 398 -10.44 22.16 -19.46
CA ARG A 398 -9.20 21.73 -18.83
C ARG A 398 -8.67 20.45 -19.47
N ASN A 399 -7.36 20.29 -19.43
CA ASN A 399 -6.61 19.12 -19.87
C ASN A 399 -5.86 18.51 -18.68
N SER A 400 -5.76 17.19 -18.67
CA SER A 400 -4.96 16.45 -17.70
C SER A 400 -3.47 16.76 -17.84
N GLN A 401 -2.75 16.79 -16.73
CA GLN A 401 -1.30 16.90 -16.66
C GLN A 401 -0.72 15.88 -15.67
N ALA A 402 0.61 15.87 -15.50
CA ALA A 402 1.28 15.04 -14.52
C ALA A 402 0.85 15.37 -13.07
N ASP A 403 0.62 16.65 -12.74
CA ASP A 403 0.00 17.05 -11.47
C ASP A 403 -1.53 17.08 -11.62
N PRO A 404 -2.27 16.13 -11.04
CA PRO A 404 -3.73 16.05 -11.15
C PRO A 404 -4.45 17.22 -10.47
N ASP A 405 -3.80 17.90 -9.51
CA ASP A 405 -4.39 19.04 -8.81
C ASP A 405 -4.30 20.35 -9.60
N ASN A 406 -3.47 20.39 -10.65
CA ASN A 406 -3.19 21.60 -11.43
C ASN A 406 -3.43 21.39 -12.94
N PRO A 407 -4.67 21.08 -13.37
CA PRO A 407 -4.98 20.90 -14.78
C PRO A 407 -4.84 22.22 -15.56
N THR A 408 -4.48 22.17 -16.84
CA THR A 408 -4.25 23.38 -17.66
C THR A 408 -5.22 23.50 -18.82
N THR A 409 -5.29 24.66 -19.47
CA THR A 409 -6.08 24.85 -20.70
C THR A 409 -5.28 24.55 -21.97
N ARG A 410 -3.97 24.27 -21.84
CA ARG A 410 -3.07 24.04 -22.97
C ARG A 410 -2.94 22.55 -23.27
N PHE A 411 -2.66 22.22 -24.52
CA PHE A 411 -2.27 20.86 -24.93
C PHE A 411 -0.78 20.64 -24.63
N SER A 412 -0.46 20.44 -23.35
CA SER A 412 0.89 20.10 -22.92
C SER A 412 1.00 18.58 -22.74
N PHE A 413 1.78 17.94 -23.58
CA PHE A 413 2.22 16.57 -23.36
C PHE A 413 3.63 16.69 -22.77
N MET A 414 3.79 16.34 -21.49
CA MET A 414 5.10 16.29 -20.83
C MET A 414 5.75 14.93 -21.10
#